data_AF-A0A2M7B134-F1
#
_entry.id   AF-A0A2M7B134-F1
#
_cell.length_a   1.000
_cell.length_b   1.000
_cell.length_c   1.000
_cell.angle_alpha   90.00
_cell.angle_beta   90.00
_cell.angle_gamma   90.00
#
_symmetry.space_group_name_H-M   'P 1'
#
loop_
_entity.id
_entity.type
_entity.pdbx_description
1 polymer ?
#
loop_
_entity_poly.entity_id
_entity_poly.type
_entity_poly.pdbx_seq_one_letter_code
_entity_poly.pdbx_strand_id
1 'polypeptide(L)'
;ERTYKGWKSWYLKKYPNAINNAVEKIKEMILNLQEAVKLIDESMIKKWTDDLVLEKTFIGLRFQEAVLKKIAKIKNAKYRLAEPKEESQGIDGFVGNIPVSIKPITYKTKNALREEIKAKIIYYNKTKSGLEIDASEVL
;
A
#
# COMPACT_ATOMS: atom_id res chain seq x y z
N GLU A 1 -26.72 11.97 -31.62
CA GLU A 1 -27.27 10.90 -30.75
C GLU A 1 -26.38 10.70 -29.52
N ARG A 2 -26.98 10.46 -28.35
CA ARG A 2 -26.26 10.07 -27.11
C ARG A 2 -26.02 8.55 -27.05
N THR A 3 -25.69 7.95 -28.19
CA THR A 3 -25.36 6.52 -28.31
C THR A 3 -23.84 6.37 -28.42
N TYR A 4 -23.29 5.23 -28.01
CA TYR A 4 -21.86 4.95 -28.18
C TYR A 4 -21.42 5.09 -29.65
N LYS A 5 -22.24 4.59 -30.59
CA LYS A 5 -21.99 4.73 -32.04
C LYS A 5 -21.95 6.19 -32.47
N GLY A 6 -22.94 6.99 -32.05
CA GLY A 6 -22.99 8.42 -32.35
C GLY A 6 -21.79 9.19 -31.79
N TRP A 7 -21.37 8.89 -30.56
CA TRP A 7 -20.18 9.47 -29.95
C TRP A 7 -18.90 9.07 -30.69
N LYS A 8 -18.72 7.78 -31.01
CA LYS A 8 -17.56 7.26 -31.74
C LYS A 8 -17.42 7.92 -33.10
N SER A 9 -18.51 8.03 -33.87
CA SER A 9 -18.51 8.69 -35.18
C SER A 9 -18.17 10.17 -35.08
N TRP A 10 -18.73 10.88 -34.09
CA TRP A 10 -18.40 12.29 -33.86
C TRP A 10 -16.92 12.47 -33.48
N TYR A 11 -16.41 11.63 -32.57
CA TYR A 11 -15.03 11.71 -32.09
C TYR A 11 -14.02 11.43 -33.19
N LEU A 12 -14.21 10.35 -33.96
CA LEU A 12 -13.33 10.00 -35.08
C LEU A 12 -13.40 11.02 -36.22
N LYS A 13 -14.55 11.67 -36.44
CA LYS A 13 -14.64 12.77 -37.42
C LYS A 13 -13.90 14.02 -36.94
N LYS A 14 -14.02 14.37 -35.65
CA LYS A 14 -13.39 15.56 -35.07
C LYS A 14 -11.88 15.38 -34.87
N TYR A 15 -11.43 14.16 -34.57
CA TYR A 15 -10.04 13.81 -34.29
C TYR A 15 -9.61 12.57 -35.08
N PRO A 16 -9.46 12.68 -36.42
CA PRO A 16 -9.25 11.52 -37.31
C PRO A 16 -7.99 10.71 -36.98
N ASN A 17 -6.95 11.38 -36.47
CA ASN A 17 -5.67 10.75 -36.17
C ASN A 17 -5.46 10.49 -34.67
N ALA A 18 -6.40 10.83 -33.78
CA ALA A 18 -6.17 10.75 -32.33
C ALA A 18 -5.82 9.34 -31.86
N ILE A 19 -6.47 8.31 -32.43
CA ILE A 19 -6.18 6.92 -32.08
C ILE A 19 -4.79 6.52 -32.59
N ASN A 20 -4.46 6.78 -33.85
CA ASN A 20 -3.15 6.43 -34.41
C ASN A 20 -2.02 7.15 -33.67
N ASN A 21 -2.19 8.44 -33.36
CA ASN A 21 -1.21 9.21 -32.59
C ASN A 21 -1.05 8.66 -31.17
N ALA A 22 -2.14 8.20 -30.53
CA ALA A 22 -2.06 7.55 -29.22
C ALA A 22 -1.33 6.21 -29.31
N VAL A 23 -1.60 5.41 -30.34
CA VAL A 23 -0.92 4.12 -30.60
C VAL A 23 0.58 4.33 -30.76
N GLU A 24 1.02 5.28 -31.58
CA GLU A 24 2.45 5.53 -31.79
C GLU A 24 3.14 5.97 -30.49
N LYS A 25 2.51 6.86 -29.70
CA LYS A 25 3.04 7.27 -28.39
C LYS A 25 3.16 6.10 -27.42
N ILE A 26 2.15 5.23 -27.36
CA ILE A 26 2.18 4.05 -26.49
C ILE A 26 3.28 3.10 -26.95
N LYS A 27 3.40 2.87 -28.26
CA LYS A 27 4.44 2.01 -28.85
C LYS A 27 5.84 2.51 -28.49
N GLU A 28 6.09 3.80 -28.61
CA GLU A 28 7.35 4.42 -28.19
C GLU A 28 7.65 4.18 -26.71
N MET A 29 6.66 4.38 -25.82
CA MET A 29 6.85 4.13 -24.39
C MET A 29 7.10 2.66 -24.06
N ILE A 30 6.49 1.73 -24.79
CA ILE A 30 6.76 0.30 -24.65
C ILE A 30 8.21 -0.03 -25.05
N LEU A 31 8.72 0.55 -26.15
CA LEU A 31 10.13 0.38 -26.54
C LEU A 31 11.08 0.95 -25.48
N ASN A 32 10.78 2.15 -24.96
CA ASN A 32 11.56 2.74 -23.87
C ASN A 32 11.56 1.86 -22.61
N LEU A 33 10.41 1.25 -22.27
CA LEU A 33 10.33 0.29 -21.16
C LEU A 33 11.18 -0.95 -21.44
N GLN A 34 11.15 -1.49 -22.66
CA GLN A 34 11.97 -2.64 -23.04
C GLN A 34 13.46 -2.33 -22.91
N GLU A 35 13.92 -1.16 -23.34
CA GLU A 35 15.31 -0.74 -23.15
C GLU A 35 15.64 -0.53 -21.67
N ALA A 36 14.75 0.09 -20.90
CA ALA A 36 14.95 0.28 -19.46
C ALA A 36 15.06 -1.05 -18.70
N VAL A 37 14.29 -2.07 -19.10
CA VAL A 37 14.37 -3.41 -18.50
C VAL A 37 15.74 -4.05 -18.73
N LYS A 38 16.38 -3.82 -19.88
CA LYS A 38 17.75 -4.32 -20.14
C LYS A 38 18.81 -3.66 -19.25
N LEU A 39 18.53 -2.48 -18.71
CA LEU A 39 19.42 -1.78 -17.78
C LEU A 39 19.33 -2.34 -16.34
N ILE A 40 18.38 -3.24 -16.06
CA ILE A 40 18.25 -3.87 -14.75
C ILE A 40 19.30 -4.98 -14.63
N ASP A 41 20.23 -4.82 -13.71
CA ASP A 41 21.24 -5.82 -13.39
C ASP A 41 20.94 -6.56 -12.06
N GLU A 42 21.70 -7.62 -11.81
CA GLU A 42 21.56 -8.44 -10.59
C GLU A 42 21.85 -7.64 -9.31
N SER A 43 22.74 -6.64 -9.37
CA SER A 43 23.07 -5.78 -8.23
C SER A 43 21.88 -4.91 -7.83
N MET A 44 21.19 -4.32 -8.81
CA MET A 44 19.96 -3.56 -8.60
C MET A 44 18.85 -4.45 -8.03
N ILE A 45 18.68 -5.67 -8.57
CA ILE A 45 17.71 -6.64 -8.07
C ILE A 45 18.01 -7.02 -6.62
N LYS A 46 19.28 -7.33 -6.32
CA LYS A 46 19.72 -7.67 -4.97
C LYS A 46 19.48 -6.53 -4.00
N LYS A 47 19.90 -5.31 -4.34
CA LYS A 47 19.68 -4.13 -3.49
C LYS A 47 18.19 -3.90 -3.23
N TRP A 48 17.36 -3.94 -4.27
CA TRP A 48 15.92 -3.79 -4.10
C TRP A 48 15.31 -4.91 -3.23
N THR A 49 15.83 -6.13 -3.35
CA THR A 49 15.40 -7.27 -2.52
C THR A 49 15.84 -7.12 -1.07
N ASP A 50 17.07 -6.69 -0.83
CA ASP A 50 17.60 -6.40 0.52
C ASP A 50 16.77 -5.28 1.18
N ASP A 51 16.47 -4.20 0.45
CA ASP A 51 15.59 -3.13 0.95
C ASP A 51 14.17 -3.66 1.25
N LEU A 52 13.62 -4.52 0.38
CA LEU A 52 12.30 -5.10 0.55
C LEU A 52 12.22 -6.08 1.73
N VAL A 53 13.26 -6.88 1.96
CA VAL A 53 13.27 -7.96 2.95
C VAL A 53 13.79 -7.47 4.30
N LEU A 54 14.88 -6.69 4.32
CA LEU A 54 15.51 -6.25 5.55
C LEU A 54 14.95 -4.92 6.02
N GLU A 55 15.00 -3.88 5.18
CA GLU A 55 14.59 -2.55 5.62
C GLU A 55 13.09 -2.48 5.86
N LYS A 56 12.27 -2.95 4.91
CA LYS A 56 10.81 -2.87 5.06
C LYS A 56 10.30 -3.73 6.22
N THR A 57 10.89 -4.90 6.44
CA THR A 57 10.53 -5.77 7.57
C THR A 57 11.00 -5.16 8.89
N PHE A 58 12.26 -4.76 9.00
CA PHE A 58 12.79 -4.21 10.26
C PHE A 58 12.12 -2.87 10.62
N ILE A 59 12.02 -1.94 9.67
CA ILE A 59 11.35 -0.65 9.87
C ILE A 59 9.87 -0.88 10.14
N GLY A 60 9.22 -1.81 9.43
CA GLY A 60 7.83 -2.21 9.65
C GLY A 60 7.59 -2.72 11.07
N LEU A 61 8.42 -3.66 11.53
CA LEU A 61 8.34 -4.24 12.88
C LEU A 61 8.60 -3.20 13.97
N ARG A 62 9.66 -2.39 13.84
CA ARG A 62 9.94 -1.30 14.80
C ARG A 62 8.84 -0.26 14.84
N PHE A 63 8.23 0.00 13.69
CA PHE A 63 7.09 0.89 13.58
C PHE A 63 5.86 0.33 14.31
N GLN A 64 5.48 -0.93 14.04
CA GLN A 64 4.38 -1.61 14.74
C GLN A 64 4.62 -1.60 16.26
N GLU A 65 5.84 -1.93 16.69
CA GLU A 65 6.24 -1.93 18.11
C GLU A 65 6.05 -0.55 18.77
N ALA A 66 6.45 0.54 18.10
CA ALA A 66 6.30 1.89 18.62
C ALA A 66 4.81 2.29 18.79
N VAL A 67 3.96 1.93 17.82
CA VAL A 67 2.51 2.17 17.88
C VAL A 67 1.88 1.39 19.04
N LEU A 68 2.17 0.09 19.15
CA LEU A 68 1.68 -0.77 20.22
C LEU A 68 2.09 -0.23 21.59
N LYS A 69 3.37 0.12 21.77
CA LYS A 69 3.91 0.67 23.02
C LYS A 69 3.21 1.98 23.40
N LYS A 70 2.95 2.86 22.44
CA LYS A 70 2.25 4.13 22.69
C LYS A 70 0.83 3.92 23.17
N ILE A 71 0.07 3.03 22.51
CA ILE A 71 -1.33 2.75 22.84
C ILE A 71 -1.42 2.01 24.18
N ALA A 72 -0.55 1.03 24.41
CA ALA A 72 -0.47 0.31 25.67
C ALA A 72 -0.16 1.23 26.85
N LYS A 73 0.72 2.22 26.67
CA LYS A 73 0.97 3.27 27.68
C LYS A 73 -0.28 4.09 27.98
N ILE A 74 -1.06 4.47 26.97
CA ILE A 74 -2.33 5.21 27.16
C ILE A 74 -3.33 4.35 27.92
N LYS A 75 -3.42 3.04 27.60
CA LYS A 75 -4.35 2.10 28.21
C LYS A 75 -3.88 1.52 29.56
N ASN A 76 -2.70 1.92 30.03
CA ASN A 76 -2.02 1.31 31.19
C ASN A 76 -1.98 -0.23 31.11
N ALA A 77 -1.67 -0.77 29.92
CA ALA A 77 -1.65 -2.20 29.63
C ALA A 77 -0.26 -2.64 29.17
N LYS A 78 -0.02 -3.96 29.16
CA LYS A 78 1.16 -4.56 28.50
C LYS A 78 0.93 -4.61 26.98
N TYR A 79 2.01 -4.73 26.21
CA TYR A 79 1.93 -5.01 24.77
C TYR A 79 2.87 -6.16 24.39
N ARG A 80 2.59 -6.80 23.26
CA ARG A 80 3.51 -7.72 22.58
C ARG A 80 3.33 -7.66 21.07
N LEU A 81 4.38 -7.97 20.34
CA LEU A 81 4.29 -8.24 18.89
C LEU A 81 3.57 -9.57 18.64
N ALA A 82 3.04 -9.70 17.44
CA ALA A 82 2.45 -10.95 16.96
C ALA A 82 3.54 -11.98 16.64
N GLU A 83 3.22 -13.25 16.86
CA GLU A 83 4.00 -14.37 16.33
C GLU A 83 3.74 -14.51 14.82
N PRO A 84 4.64 -15.14 14.03
CA PRO A 84 4.45 -15.29 12.58
C PRO A 84 3.10 -15.91 12.17
N LYS A 85 2.60 -16.86 12.98
CA LYS A 85 1.28 -17.48 12.77
C LYS A 85 0.12 -16.51 12.98
N GLU A 86 0.25 -15.60 13.94
CA GLU A 86 -0.75 -14.56 14.23
C GLU A 86 -0.70 -13.44 13.18
N GLU A 87 0.50 -13.06 12.73
CA GLU A 87 0.71 -12.08 11.65
C GLU A 87 0.09 -12.55 10.34
N SER A 88 0.20 -13.85 10.02
CA SER A 88 -0.47 -14.45 8.85
C SER A 88 -2.00 -14.35 8.88
N GLN A 89 -2.59 -14.09 10.06
CA GLN A 89 -4.03 -13.87 10.24
C GLN A 89 -4.39 -12.37 10.28
N GLY A 90 -3.43 -11.50 9.96
CA GLY A 90 -3.61 -10.05 9.97
C GLY A 90 -3.51 -9.41 11.36
N ILE A 91 -2.93 -10.10 12.36
CA ILE A 91 -2.70 -9.54 13.69
C ILE A 91 -1.25 -9.02 13.74
N ASP A 92 -1.07 -7.71 13.89
CA ASP A 92 0.27 -7.11 13.99
C ASP A 92 0.80 -7.09 15.44
N GLY A 93 -0.10 -7.20 16.42
CA GLY A 93 0.27 -7.37 17.82
C GLY A 93 -0.90 -7.30 18.77
N PHE A 94 -0.61 -7.16 20.06
CA PHE A 94 -1.60 -7.15 21.12
C PHE A 94 -1.38 -5.98 22.08
N VAL A 95 -2.49 -5.35 22.49
CA VAL A 95 -2.54 -4.39 23.61
C VAL A 95 -3.38 -5.02 24.72
N GLY A 96 -2.72 -5.50 25.79
CA GLY A 96 -3.31 -6.42 26.74
C GLY A 96 -3.69 -7.73 26.04
N ASN A 97 -4.97 -8.09 26.08
CA ASN A 97 -5.53 -9.26 25.39
C ASN A 97 -6.22 -8.91 24.07
N ILE A 98 -6.16 -7.65 23.63
CA ILE A 98 -6.86 -7.19 22.42
C ILE A 98 -5.93 -7.38 21.21
N PRO A 99 -6.28 -8.23 20.23
CA PRO A 99 -5.54 -8.34 18.98
C PRO A 99 -5.78 -7.10 18.14
N VAL A 100 -4.70 -6.53 17.62
CA VAL A 100 -4.75 -5.32 16.80
C VAL A 100 -4.01 -5.52 15.48
N SER A 101 -4.50 -4.85 14.44
CA SER A 101 -3.81 -4.68 13.17
C SER A 101 -3.47 -3.20 12.96
N ILE A 102 -2.27 -2.90 12.49
CA ILE A 102 -1.76 -1.54 12.31
C ILE A 102 -1.61 -1.28 10.81
N LYS A 103 -2.46 -0.43 10.25
CA LYS A 103 -2.50 -0.16 8.80
C LYS A 103 -2.35 1.33 8.50
N PRO A 104 -1.72 1.69 7.37
CA PRO A 104 -1.70 3.08 6.93
C PRO A 104 -3.13 3.54 6.60
N ILE A 105 -3.43 4.82 6.77
CA ILE A 105 -4.76 5.39 6.48
C ILE A 105 -5.20 5.16 5.02
N THR A 106 -4.24 5.04 4.09
CA THR A 106 -4.49 4.68 2.69
C THR A 106 -5.09 3.28 2.51
N TYR A 107 -5.06 2.42 3.52
CA TYR A 107 -5.77 1.15 3.51
C TYR A 107 -7.30 1.36 3.52
N LYS A 108 -7.81 2.43 4.16
CA LYS A 108 -9.26 2.75 4.17
C LYS A 108 -9.81 2.93 2.74
N THR A 109 -9.00 3.46 1.81
CA THR A 109 -9.43 3.78 0.43
C THR A 109 -9.23 2.64 -0.57
N LYS A 110 -8.48 1.58 -0.23
CA LYS A 110 -8.22 0.43 -1.10
C LYS A 110 -9.30 -0.66 -0.95
N ASN A 111 -10.51 -0.39 -1.44
CA ASN A 111 -11.64 -1.33 -1.34
C ASN A 111 -11.43 -2.67 -2.09
N ALA A 112 -10.56 -2.71 -3.11
CA ALA A 112 -10.34 -3.91 -3.92
C ALA A 112 -9.46 -5.00 -3.27
N LEU A 113 -8.81 -4.72 -2.13
CA LEU A 113 -7.83 -5.59 -1.47
C LEU A 113 -8.11 -5.79 0.02
N ARG A 114 -9.37 -5.62 0.47
CA ARG A 114 -9.72 -5.81 1.88
C ARG A 114 -9.75 -7.29 2.21
N GLU A 115 -8.67 -7.76 2.80
CA GLU A 115 -8.63 -9.00 3.58
C GLU A 115 -9.67 -8.92 4.72
N GLU A 116 -10.30 -10.04 5.07
CA GLU A 116 -11.13 -10.12 6.27
C GLU A 116 -10.25 -10.11 7.52
N ILE A 117 -9.92 -8.92 8.01
CA ILE A 117 -9.16 -8.74 9.25
C ILE A 117 -10.12 -8.78 10.43
N LYS A 118 -10.00 -9.83 11.27
CA LYS A 118 -10.82 -10.00 12.48
C LYS A 118 -10.32 -9.19 13.68
N ALA A 119 -9.10 -8.66 13.62
CA ALA A 119 -8.49 -7.82 14.66
C ALA A 119 -8.98 -6.38 14.60
N LYS A 120 -8.88 -5.65 15.72
CA LYS A 120 -9.18 -4.22 15.78
C LYS A 120 -8.15 -3.44 14.97
N ILE A 121 -8.58 -2.51 14.11
CA ILE A 121 -7.65 -1.80 13.23
C ILE A 121 -7.27 -0.46 13.85
N ILE A 122 -5.96 -0.25 13.98
CA ILE A 122 -5.34 1.04 14.30
C ILE A 122 -4.83 1.62 12.99
N TYR A 123 -5.23 2.85 12.68
CA TYR A 123 -4.77 3.53 11.49
C TYR A 123 -3.66 4.51 11.82
N TYR A 124 -2.67 4.62 10.93
CA TYR A 124 -1.64 5.64 11.04
C TYR A 124 -1.48 6.46 9.77
N ASN A 125 -1.06 7.71 9.94
CA ASN A 125 -0.65 8.59 8.86
C ASN A 125 0.78 9.09 9.12
N LYS A 126 1.68 8.89 8.15
CA LYS A 126 3.06 9.39 8.22
C LYS A 126 3.07 10.84 7.73
N THR A 127 3.40 11.77 8.60
CA THR A 127 3.56 13.19 8.25
C THR A 127 5.04 13.57 8.21
N LYS A 128 5.37 14.76 7.71
CA LYS A 128 6.76 15.27 7.73
C LYS A 128 7.30 15.46 9.15
N SER A 129 6.42 15.64 10.13
CA SER A 129 6.75 15.96 11.52
C SER A 129 6.56 14.79 12.49
N GLY A 130 6.03 13.65 12.05
CA GLY A 130 5.82 12.49 12.91
C GLY A 130 4.70 11.57 12.45
N LEU A 131 3.95 11.05 13.43
CA LEU A 131 2.88 10.07 13.23
C LEU A 131 1.58 10.52 13.86
N GLU A 132 0.53 10.53 13.06
CA GLU A 132 -0.85 10.63 13.53
C GLU A 132 -1.42 9.21 13.61
N ILE A 133 -2.06 8.89 14.74
CA ILE A 133 -2.57 7.55 15.02
C ILE A 133 -4.05 7.67 15.40
N ASP A 134 -4.90 6.91 14.70
CA ASP A 134 -6.31 6.69 15.02
C ASP A 134 -6.45 5.29 15.62
N ALA A 135 -6.61 5.25 16.95
CA ALA A 135 -6.77 4.03 17.74
C ALA A 135 -8.16 3.94 18.38
N SER A 136 -9.17 4.58 17.77
CA SER A 136 -10.55 4.65 18.27
C SER A 136 -11.21 3.28 18.52
N GLU A 137 -10.79 2.25 17.78
CA GLU A 137 -11.29 0.88 17.96
C GLU A 137 -10.71 0.15 19.18
N VAL A 138 -9.63 0.68 19.75
CA VAL A 138 -8.84 0.05 20.81
C VAL A 138 -8.86 0.87 22.10
N LEU A 139 -9.03 2.19 22.06
CA LEU A 139 -9.13 3.05 23.24
C LEU A 139 -10.54 3.04 23.81
#